data_AF-A0A439D1X6-F1
#
_entry.id   AF-A0A439D1X6-F1
#
_cell.length_a   1.000
_cell.length_b   1.000
_cell.length_c   1.000
_cell.angle_alpha   90.00
_cell.angle_beta   90.00
_cell.angle_gamma   90.00
#
_symmetry.space_group_name_H-M   'P 1'
#
loop_
_entity.id
_entity.type
_entity.pdbx_description
1 polymer ?
#
loop_
_entity_poly.entity_id
_entity_poly.type
_entity_poly.pdbx_seq_one_letter_code
_entity_poly.pdbx_strand_id
1 'polypeptide(L)'
;MRQVNRRLLELAFDYPFLMHASLAVALTYDRYLNGSPDCRRTLEECYHWSQSTVLLNRRLREPIETKDKDPIWGTAAALAILSFSSPDACTPEQAWPLKPSESSDLDWLRMIDGKMSLWYMVNPLRSDSLFRVMAATFAQMNSPLPEGGIDGIPSALAAVCGLKDSSTAETNPYFHAAHTVSQILDLPDGGVTTGHTQLFTRSIHGPFKDLLRKRDPIALLLLYIWYRKASRSIWWIELRARVECPSICMYLRLYHKENHAVQAFLPGGALADRWN
;
A
#
# COMPACT_ATOMS: atom_id res chain seq x y z
N MET A 1 -6.76 -12.90 16.99
CA MET A 1 -5.90 -11.69 17.11
C MET A 1 -5.19 -11.57 18.46
N ARG A 2 -5.87 -11.50 19.63
CA ARG A 2 -5.21 -11.29 20.95
C ARG A 2 -4.06 -12.27 21.26
N GLN A 3 -4.26 -13.57 21.03
CA GLN A 3 -3.23 -14.59 21.27
C GLN A 3 -2.03 -14.48 20.32
N VAL A 4 -2.26 -14.05 19.07
CA VAL A 4 -1.20 -13.85 18.07
C VAL A 4 -0.37 -12.62 18.41
N ASN A 5 -1.02 -11.51 18.80
CA ASN A 5 -0.32 -10.31 19.25
C ASN A 5 0.54 -10.59 20.49
N ARG A 6 0.03 -11.39 21.44
CA ARG A 6 0.81 -11.81 22.61
C ARG A 6 2.05 -12.61 22.23
N ARG A 7 1.91 -13.63 21.37
CA ARG A 7 3.05 -14.45 20.96
C ARG A 7 4.06 -13.66 20.11
N LEU A 8 3.60 -12.74 19.29
CA LEU A 8 4.50 -11.85 18.54
C LEU A 8 5.25 -10.90 19.47
N LEU A 9 4.61 -10.42 20.54
CA LEU A 9 5.25 -9.65 21.59
C LEU A 9 6.28 -10.48 22.36
N GLU A 10 5.98 -11.75 22.69
CA GLU A 10 6.95 -12.67 23.30
C GLU A 10 8.20 -12.82 22.42
N LEU A 11 8.03 -13.03 21.11
CA LEU A 11 9.15 -13.07 20.15
C LEU A 11 9.93 -11.75 20.10
N ALA A 12 9.29 -10.61 20.34
CA ALA A 12 9.99 -9.33 20.32
C ALA A 12 11.02 -9.22 21.47
N PHE A 13 10.89 -9.98 22.56
CA PHE A 13 11.92 -10.02 23.60
C PHE A 13 13.14 -10.88 23.20
N ASP A 14 12.95 -11.87 22.34
CA ASP A 14 14.00 -12.80 21.92
C ASP A 14 14.71 -12.36 20.62
N TYR A 15 14.03 -11.58 19.77
CA TYR A 15 14.53 -11.20 18.45
C TYR A 15 14.66 -9.66 18.33
N PRO A 16 15.85 -9.09 18.51
CA PRO A 16 16.05 -7.63 18.53
C PRO A 16 15.56 -6.90 17.27
N PHE A 17 15.70 -7.50 16.08
CA PHE A 17 15.18 -6.90 14.85
C PHE A 17 13.65 -6.78 14.85
N LEU A 18 12.93 -7.72 15.45
CA LEU A 18 11.48 -7.65 15.65
C LEU A 18 11.12 -6.65 16.76
N MET A 19 11.88 -6.61 17.84
CA MET A 19 11.73 -5.59 18.90
C MET A 19 11.77 -4.18 18.32
N HIS A 20 12.85 -3.84 17.62
CA HIS A 20 13.05 -2.52 17.04
C HIS A 20 11.95 -2.19 16.02
N ALA A 21 11.54 -3.14 15.17
CA ALA A 21 10.46 -2.91 14.22
C ALA A 21 9.11 -2.67 14.93
N SER A 22 8.83 -3.41 16.00
CA SER A 22 7.60 -3.25 16.79
C SER A 22 7.55 -1.88 17.48
N LEU A 23 8.68 -1.43 18.05
CA LEU A 23 8.79 -0.10 18.66
C LEU A 23 8.64 1.02 17.61
N ALA A 24 9.25 0.87 16.45
CA ALA A 24 9.08 1.83 15.35
C ALA A 24 7.61 1.93 14.92
N VAL A 25 6.92 0.79 14.71
CA VAL A 25 5.48 0.79 14.36
C VAL A 25 4.64 1.43 15.47
N ALA A 26 4.94 1.16 16.73
CA ALA A 26 4.25 1.78 17.86
C ALA A 26 4.42 3.31 17.88
N LEU A 27 5.63 3.81 17.64
CA LEU A 27 5.92 5.24 17.56
C LEU A 27 5.23 5.90 16.35
N THR A 28 5.23 5.24 15.19
CA THR A 28 4.49 5.71 14.01
C THR A 28 2.98 5.76 14.28
N TYR A 29 2.44 4.76 14.97
CA TYR A 29 1.01 4.73 15.33
C TYR A 29 0.66 5.78 16.38
N ASP A 30 1.53 6.03 17.36
CA ASP A 30 1.37 7.12 18.30
C ASP A 30 1.36 8.48 17.58
N ARG A 31 2.31 8.70 16.64
CA ARG A 31 2.32 9.88 15.77
C ARG A 31 1.06 10.01 14.92
N TYR A 32 0.47 8.90 14.47
CA TYR A 32 -0.79 8.93 13.74
C TYR A 32 -1.96 9.44 14.60
N LEU A 33 -2.04 9.01 15.86
CA LEU A 33 -3.11 9.38 16.78
C LEU A 33 -2.92 10.77 17.41
N ASN A 34 -1.68 11.10 17.78
CA ASN A 34 -1.35 12.23 18.65
C ASN A 34 -0.50 13.30 17.94
N GLY A 35 0.02 13.02 16.74
CA GLY A 35 0.87 13.94 16.01
C GLY A 35 0.09 15.07 15.33
N SER A 36 0.75 16.21 15.14
CA SER A 36 0.24 17.28 14.28
C SER A 36 0.23 16.84 12.80
N PRO A 37 -0.58 17.48 11.94
CA PRO A 37 -0.59 17.19 10.50
C PRO A 37 0.78 17.31 9.82
N ASP A 38 1.64 18.20 10.34
CA ASP A 38 3.01 18.45 9.85
C ASP A 38 4.07 17.56 10.55
N CYS A 39 3.66 16.58 11.36
CA CYS A 39 4.55 15.88 12.26
C CYS A 39 5.52 14.96 11.50
N ARG A 40 6.77 15.40 11.43
CA ARG A 40 7.91 14.60 10.99
C ARG A 40 8.14 13.43 11.94
N ARG A 41 8.75 12.37 11.41
CA ARG A 41 9.22 11.22 12.21
C ARG A 41 10.13 11.70 13.34
N THR A 42 9.96 11.12 14.52
CA THR A 42 10.84 11.42 15.65
C THR A 42 12.21 10.78 15.46
N LEU A 43 13.20 11.22 16.24
CA LEU A 43 14.53 10.63 16.21
C LEU A 43 14.49 9.17 16.68
N GLU A 44 13.65 8.88 17.67
CA GLU A 44 13.41 7.56 18.23
C GLU A 44 12.76 6.63 17.19
N GLU A 45 11.75 7.12 16.44
CA GLU A 45 11.11 6.36 15.35
C GLU A 45 12.17 5.99 14.30
N CYS A 46 12.99 6.96 13.87
CA CYS A 46 14.07 6.74 12.92
C CYS A 46 15.13 5.77 13.45
N TYR A 47 15.49 5.86 14.73
CA TYR A 47 16.47 4.99 15.37
C TYR A 47 16.00 3.53 15.35
N HIS A 48 14.79 3.26 15.85
CA HIS A 48 14.23 1.91 15.90
C HIS A 48 14.04 1.33 14.49
N TRP A 49 13.56 2.13 13.54
CA TRP A 49 13.46 1.68 12.15
C TRP A 49 14.85 1.31 11.58
N SER A 50 15.84 2.19 11.71
CA SER A 50 17.20 1.92 11.23
C SER A 50 17.80 0.65 11.83
N GLN A 51 17.73 0.50 13.16
CA GLN A 51 18.21 -0.71 13.85
C GLN A 51 17.51 -1.97 13.37
N SER A 52 16.18 -1.95 13.22
CA SER A 52 15.43 -3.11 12.72
C SER A 52 15.87 -3.53 11.32
N THR A 53 16.11 -2.55 10.43
CA THR A 53 16.58 -2.80 9.05
C THR A 53 17.97 -3.42 9.05
N VAL A 54 18.91 -2.85 9.82
CA VAL A 54 20.29 -3.33 9.91
C VAL A 54 20.34 -4.75 10.48
N LEU A 55 19.63 -5.00 11.58
CA LEU A 55 19.63 -6.29 12.25
C LEU A 55 18.92 -7.37 11.42
N LEU A 56 17.80 -7.05 10.76
CA LEU A 56 17.14 -7.97 9.84
C LEU A 56 18.07 -8.31 8.67
N ASN A 57 18.75 -7.31 8.08
CA ASN A 57 19.68 -7.57 6.98
C ASN A 57 20.83 -8.49 7.39
N ARG A 58 21.36 -8.35 8.61
CA ARG A 58 22.36 -9.28 9.16
C ARG A 58 21.79 -10.68 9.32
N ARG A 59 20.61 -10.82 9.93
CA ARG A 59 19.96 -12.13 10.12
C ARG A 59 19.69 -12.85 8.80
N LEU A 60 19.28 -12.14 7.76
CA LEU A 60 19.01 -12.72 6.43
C LEU A 60 20.25 -13.25 5.71
N ARG A 61 21.47 -12.94 6.18
CA ARG A 61 22.73 -13.49 5.64
C ARG A 61 23.13 -14.81 6.29
N GLU A 62 22.46 -15.21 7.36
CA GLU A 62 22.70 -16.46 8.07
C GLU A 62 21.67 -17.52 7.68
N PRO A 63 21.96 -18.82 7.84
CA PRO A 63 20.97 -19.89 7.64
C PRO A 63 19.70 -19.63 8.45
N ILE A 64 18.53 -19.81 7.83
CA ILE A 64 17.23 -19.53 8.46
C ILE A 64 16.62 -20.85 8.95
N GLU A 65 16.49 -21.00 10.26
CA GLU A 65 15.82 -22.15 10.88
C GLU A 65 14.32 -21.89 11.01
N THR A 66 13.54 -22.93 11.32
CA THR A 66 12.07 -22.81 11.46
C THR A 66 11.66 -21.77 12.50
N LYS A 67 12.40 -21.66 13.62
CA LYS A 67 12.13 -20.72 14.71
C LYS A 67 12.26 -19.25 14.29
N ASP A 68 13.10 -18.97 13.30
CA ASP A 68 13.38 -17.60 12.83
C ASP A 68 12.33 -17.06 11.86
N LYS A 69 11.52 -17.93 11.27
CA LYS A 69 10.63 -17.59 10.16
C LYS A 69 9.53 -16.58 10.53
N ASP A 70 8.92 -16.72 11.71
CA ASP A 70 7.90 -15.77 12.18
C ASP A 70 8.49 -14.41 12.57
N PRO A 71 9.59 -14.33 13.34
CA PRO A 71 10.27 -13.08 13.56
C PRO A 71 10.64 -12.36 12.25
N ILE A 72 11.24 -13.07 11.30
CA ILE A 72 11.63 -12.50 10.00
C ILE A 72 10.41 -11.95 9.26
N TRP A 73 9.32 -12.73 9.17
CA TRP A 73 8.10 -12.29 8.48
C TRP A 73 7.44 -11.10 9.19
N GLY A 74 7.38 -11.12 10.52
CA GLY A 74 6.83 -10.04 11.33
C GLY A 74 7.60 -8.73 11.14
N THR A 75 8.93 -8.78 11.17
CA THR A 75 9.78 -7.61 10.93
C THR A 75 9.64 -7.10 9.50
N ALA A 76 9.63 -7.98 8.49
CA ALA A 76 9.45 -7.56 7.10
C ALA A 76 8.06 -6.93 6.86
N ALA A 77 7.01 -7.44 7.49
CA ALA A 77 5.68 -6.84 7.47
C ALA A 77 5.65 -5.46 8.14
N ALA A 78 6.31 -5.32 9.30
CA ALA A 78 6.44 -4.04 10.00
C ALA A 78 7.23 -3.01 9.16
N LEU A 79 8.34 -3.41 8.53
CA LEU A 79 9.09 -2.54 7.62
C LEU A 79 8.26 -2.10 6.40
N ALA A 80 7.43 -2.99 5.85
CA ALA A 80 6.51 -2.62 4.77
C ALA A 80 5.47 -1.58 5.23
N ILE A 81 4.92 -1.73 6.44
CA ILE A 81 4.03 -0.74 7.05
C ILE A 81 4.75 0.60 7.22
N LEU A 82 5.94 0.60 7.85
CA LEU A 82 6.74 1.79 8.12
C LEU A 82 7.12 2.55 6.84
N SER A 83 7.58 1.83 5.81
CA SER A 83 7.88 2.40 4.49
C SER A 83 6.65 3.02 3.85
N PHE A 84 5.48 2.42 4.02
CA PHE A 84 4.24 2.98 3.49
C PHE A 84 3.81 4.22 4.29
N SER A 85 3.78 4.16 5.61
CA SER A 85 3.22 5.19 6.51
C SER A 85 4.10 6.43 6.71
N SER A 86 5.23 6.52 6.00
CA SER A 86 6.23 7.55 6.24
C SER A 86 6.59 8.27 4.94
N PRO A 87 5.68 9.05 4.36
CA PRO A 87 6.06 9.96 3.28
C PRO A 87 7.09 10.96 3.81
N ASP A 88 8.07 11.34 2.98
CA ASP A 88 9.05 12.37 3.35
C ASP A 88 8.45 13.78 3.31
N ALA A 89 7.32 13.94 2.62
CA ALA A 89 6.61 15.20 2.46
C ALA A 89 5.71 15.52 3.66
N CYS A 90 5.72 16.79 4.09
CA CYS A 90 4.80 17.31 5.10
C CYS A 90 3.61 18.03 4.45
N THR A 91 3.77 18.55 3.23
CA THR A 91 2.70 19.23 2.49
C THR A 91 2.42 18.53 1.14
N PRO A 92 1.23 18.74 0.54
CA PRO A 92 0.90 18.19 -0.77
C PRO A 92 1.89 18.58 -1.88
N GLU A 93 2.41 19.81 -1.86
CA GLU A 93 3.35 20.35 -2.84
C GLU A 93 4.73 19.67 -2.77
N GLN A 94 5.12 19.24 -1.58
CA GLN A 94 6.34 18.49 -1.35
C GLN A 94 6.19 17.00 -1.69
N ALA A 95 4.95 16.51 -1.80
CA ALA A 95 4.67 15.12 -2.06
C ALA A 95 4.75 14.80 -3.55
N TRP A 96 5.00 13.53 -3.84
CA TRP A 96 4.78 12.99 -5.17
C TRP A 96 3.26 12.96 -5.45
N PRO A 97 2.79 13.28 -6.68
CA PRO A 97 3.54 13.50 -7.92
C PRO A 97 3.89 14.97 -8.23
N LEU A 98 3.74 15.93 -7.31
CA LEU A 98 4.10 17.33 -7.57
C LEU A 98 5.61 17.59 -7.50
N LYS A 99 6.33 16.95 -6.56
CA LYS A 99 7.78 17.12 -6.44
C LYS A 99 8.53 16.69 -7.73
N PRO A 100 9.76 17.17 -7.97
CA PRO A 100 10.61 16.66 -9.05
C PRO A 100 10.79 15.14 -8.96
N SER A 101 10.97 14.47 -10.11
CA SER A 101 11.15 13.01 -10.11
C SER A 101 12.45 12.62 -9.43
N GLU A 102 12.37 11.67 -8.51
CA GLU A 102 13.51 11.14 -7.77
C GLU A 102 13.57 9.62 -7.93
N SER A 103 14.77 9.04 -7.75
CA SER A 103 14.95 7.58 -7.82
C SER A 103 14.23 6.84 -6.70
N SER A 104 13.85 7.53 -5.63
CA SER A 104 13.10 7.02 -4.48
C SER A 104 11.58 7.06 -4.68
N ASP A 105 11.08 7.59 -5.80
CA ASP A 105 9.65 7.64 -6.07
C ASP A 105 9.06 6.23 -6.11
N LEU A 106 7.99 6.02 -5.33
CA LEU A 106 7.32 4.73 -5.15
C LEU A 106 8.21 3.64 -4.51
N ASP A 107 9.28 3.99 -3.77
CA ASP A 107 10.14 3.02 -3.07
C ASP A 107 9.39 2.13 -2.07
N TRP A 108 8.24 2.58 -1.56
CA TRP A 108 7.37 1.75 -0.72
C TRP A 108 6.90 0.48 -1.44
N LEU A 109 6.73 0.50 -2.77
CA LEU A 109 6.43 -0.69 -3.57
C LEU A 109 7.58 -1.69 -3.52
N ARG A 110 8.82 -1.21 -3.63
CA ARG A 110 10.01 -2.08 -3.58
C ARG A 110 10.13 -2.76 -2.22
N MET A 111 9.71 -2.09 -1.14
CA MET A 111 9.68 -2.71 0.18
C MET A 111 8.62 -3.83 0.27
N ILE A 112 7.45 -3.62 -0.33
CA ILE A 112 6.42 -4.67 -0.42
C ILE A 112 6.94 -5.86 -1.24
N ASP A 113 7.55 -5.61 -2.40
CA ASP A 113 8.18 -6.63 -3.24
C ASP A 113 9.26 -7.40 -2.46
N GLY A 114 10.10 -6.67 -1.72
CA GLY A 114 11.14 -7.23 -0.85
C GLY A 114 10.56 -8.15 0.22
N LYS A 115 9.48 -7.76 0.92
CA LYS A 115 8.77 -8.63 1.85
C LYS A 115 8.26 -9.89 1.15
N MET A 116 7.64 -9.73 -0.01
CA MET A 116 7.04 -10.86 -0.74
C MET A 116 8.08 -11.83 -1.29
N SER A 117 9.32 -11.39 -1.54
CA SER A 117 10.42 -12.30 -1.90
C SER A 117 10.72 -13.35 -0.81
N LEU A 118 10.40 -13.05 0.46
CA LEU A 118 10.57 -13.96 1.58
C LEU A 118 9.48 -15.03 1.68
N TRP A 119 8.38 -14.90 0.92
CA TRP A 119 7.16 -15.69 1.07
C TRP A 119 7.41 -17.19 1.13
N TYR A 120 8.13 -17.74 0.15
CA TYR A 120 8.39 -19.18 0.08
C TYR A 120 9.38 -19.66 1.14
N MET A 121 10.35 -18.81 1.49
CA MET A 121 11.39 -19.11 2.46
C MET A 121 10.82 -19.22 3.89
N VAL A 122 10.00 -18.24 4.29
CA VAL A 122 9.40 -18.21 5.62
C VAL A 122 8.08 -18.97 5.68
N ASN A 123 7.35 -19.04 4.57
CA ASN A 123 6.02 -19.66 4.44
C ASN A 123 5.10 -19.28 5.62
N PRO A 124 4.44 -18.11 5.61
CA PRO A 124 3.60 -17.68 6.73
C PRO A 124 2.34 -18.55 6.92
N LEU A 125 2.04 -19.45 5.97
CA LEU A 125 0.92 -20.39 6.02
C LEU A 125 1.28 -21.77 6.61
N ARG A 126 2.54 -22.02 6.96
CA ARG A 126 2.95 -23.28 7.60
C ARG A 126 2.16 -23.55 8.88
N SER A 127 1.99 -24.83 9.22
CA SER A 127 1.09 -25.27 10.30
C SER A 127 1.42 -24.68 11.67
N ASP A 128 2.71 -24.42 11.93
CA ASP A 128 3.26 -23.90 13.18
C ASP A 128 3.44 -22.37 13.20
N SER A 129 3.10 -21.66 12.11
CA SER A 129 3.23 -20.20 12.01
C SER A 129 2.16 -19.45 12.80
N LEU A 130 2.58 -18.40 13.52
CA LEU A 130 1.69 -17.43 14.13
C LEU A 130 0.83 -16.69 13.12
N PHE A 131 1.34 -16.48 11.90
CA PHE A 131 0.66 -15.77 10.82
C PHE A 131 -0.34 -16.63 10.06
N ARG A 132 -0.45 -17.92 10.37
CA ARG A 132 -1.46 -18.80 9.75
C ARG A 132 -2.89 -18.29 10.00
N VAL A 133 -3.12 -17.55 11.08
CA VAL A 133 -4.41 -16.88 11.35
C VAL A 133 -4.83 -15.93 10.21
N MET A 134 -3.87 -15.42 9.43
CA MET A 134 -4.10 -14.51 8.31
C MET A 134 -4.38 -15.25 6.99
N ALA A 135 -4.62 -16.57 7.02
CA ALA A 135 -4.84 -17.35 5.80
C ALA A 135 -5.94 -16.79 4.90
N ALA A 136 -7.06 -16.33 5.47
CA ALA A 136 -8.13 -15.69 4.69
C ALA A 136 -7.65 -14.38 4.03
N THR A 137 -6.89 -13.56 4.75
CA THR A 137 -6.28 -12.33 4.21
C THR A 137 -5.31 -12.65 3.07
N PHE A 138 -4.50 -13.70 3.20
CA PHE A 138 -3.57 -14.13 2.16
C PHE A 138 -4.29 -14.75 0.95
N ALA A 139 -5.39 -15.47 1.17
CA ALA A 139 -6.22 -15.98 0.08
C ALA A 139 -6.84 -14.82 -0.71
N GLN A 140 -7.36 -13.79 -0.01
CA GLN A 140 -7.89 -12.59 -0.65
C GLN A 140 -6.81 -11.79 -1.39
N MET A 141 -5.64 -11.59 -0.78
CA MET A 141 -4.50 -10.95 -1.45
C MET A 141 -4.13 -11.68 -2.75
N ASN A 142 -4.27 -13.00 -2.76
CA ASN A 142 -3.93 -13.85 -3.88
C ASN A 142 -5.11 -14.21 -4.78
N SER A 143 -6.27 -13.55 -4.62
CA SER A 143 -7.44 -13.86 -5.44
C SER A 143 -7.10 -13.70 -6.93
N PRO A 144 -7.61 -14.59 -7.80
CA PRO A 144 -7.42 -14.43 -9.24
C PRO A 144 -8.05 -13.11 -9.69
N LEU A 145 -7.41 -12.45 -10.65
CA LEU A 145 -7.98 -11.31 -11.34
C LEU A 145 -8.68 -11.80 -12.61
N PRO A 146 -9.72 -11.10 -13.10
CA PRO A 146 -10.38 -11.46 -14.35
C PRO A 146 -9.39 -11.54 -15.52
N GLU A 147 -9.63 -12.44 -16.47
CA GLU A 147 -8.79 -12.56 -17.67
C GLU A 147 -9.20 -11.57 -18.78
N GLY A 148 -10.46 -11.11 -18.75
CA GLY A 148 -10.97 -10.12 -19.68
C GLY A 148 -12.27 -9.47 -19.19
N GLY A 149 -12.75 -8.50 -19.96
CA GLY A 149 -14.03 -7.84 -19.74
C GLY A 149 -14.00 -6.71 -18.71
N ILE A 150 -15.18 -6.16 -18.45
CA ILE A 150 -15.38 -5.00 -17.55
C ILE A 150 -16.32 -5.33 -16.39
N ASP A 151 -16.60 -6.61 -16.16
CA ASP A 151 -17.52 -7.06 -15.11
C ASP A 151 -17.09 -6.55 -13.74
N GLY A 152 -18.02 -5.92 -13.03
CA GLY A 152 -17.77 -5.32 -11.72
C GLY A 152 -17.06 -3.96 -11.75
N ILE A 153 -16.67 -3.43 -12.92
CA ILE A 153 -16.10 -2.08 -13.03
C ILE A 153 -17.22 -1.06 -13.24
N PRO A 154 -17.33 0.01 -12.41
CA PRO A 154 -18.27 1.09 -12.66
C PRO A 154 -18.08 1.69 -14.05
N SER A 155 -19.18 1.92 -14.77
CA SER A 155 -19.14 2.36 -16.18
C SER A 155 -18.31 3.61 -16.43
N ALA A 156 -18.36 4.58 -15.51
CA ALA A 156 -17.53 5.79 -15.60
C ALA A 156 -16.02 5.46 -15.46
N LEU A 157 -15.66 4.51 -14.60
CA LEU A 157 -14.28 4.09 -14.40
C LEU A 157 -13.78 3.28 -15.61
N ALA A 158 -14.62 2.39 -16.15
CA ALA A 158 -14.31 1.68 -17.39
C ALA A 158 -14.08 2.66 -18.56
N ALA A 159 -14.93 3.68 -18.68
CA ALA A 159 -14.83 4.69 -19.73
C ALA A 159 -13.54 5.52 -19.63
N VAL A 160 -13.17 6.02 -18.44
CA VAL A 160 -11.94 6.83 -18.28
C VAL A 160 -10.68 5.99 -18.48
N CYS A 161 -10.71 4.70 -18.14
CA CYS A 161 -9.62 3.76 -18.40
C CYS A 161 -9.59 3.23 -19.85
N GLY A 162 -10.58 3.58 -20.69
CA GLY A 162 -10.68 3.06 -22.06
C GLY A 162 -10.87 1.54 -22.11
N LEU A 163 -11.53 0.96 -21.11
CA LEU A 163 -11.80 -0.47 -21.03
C LEU A 163 -13.06 -0.84 -21.83
N LYS A 164 -13.01 -2.01 -22.46
CA LYS A 164 -14.08 -2.61 -23.26
C LYS A 164 -14.24 -4.08 -22.88
N ASP A 165 -15.32 -4.73 -23.31
CA ASP A 165 -15.56 -6.15 -23.04
C ASP A 165 -14.43 -7.06 -23.57
N SER A 166 -13.71 -6.62 -24.61
CA SER A 166 -12.55 -7.32 -25.16
C SER A 166 -11.22 -6.96 -24.49
N SER A 167 -11.22 -6.05 -23.50
CA SER A 167 -9.99 -5.65 -22.81
C SER A 167 -9.47 -6.77 -21.90
N THR A 168 -8.16 -6.85 -21.81
CA THR A 168 -7.40 -7.82 -21.01
C THR A 168 -6.19 -7.12 -20.40
N ALA A 169 -5.42 -7.82 -19.57
CA ALA A 169 -4.18 -7.30 -18.99
C ALA A 169 -3.10 -6.97 -20.05
N GLU A 170 -3.11 -7.67 -21.19
CA GLU A 170 -2.15 -7.47 -22.28
C GLU A 170 -2.53 -6.27 -23.15
N THR A 171 -3.84 -6.01 -23.31
CA THR A 171 -4.35 -4.98 -24.24
C THR A 171 -4.60 -3.63 -23.57
N ASN A 172 -4.78 -3.59 -22.25
CA ASN A 172 -4.97 -2.36 -21.51
C ASN A 172 -4.15 -2.33 -20.20
N PRO A 173 -3.20 -1.39 -20.03
CA PRO A 173 -2.32 -1.35 -18.87
C PRO A 173 -3.05 -0.98 -17.56
N TYR A 174 -4.27 -0.45 -17.62
CA TYR A 174 -5.09 -0.10 -16.46
C TYR A 174 -5.95 -1.26 -15.97
N PHE A 175 -6.06 -2.35 -16.73
CA PHE A 175 -7.05 -3.40 -16.56
C PHE A 175 -7.10 -4.00 -15.14
N HIS A 176 -5.97 -4.54 -14.65
CA HIS A 176 -5.92 -5.10 -13.29
C HIS A 176 -6.13 -4.03 -12.20
N ALA A 177 -5.58 -2.83 -12.38
CA ALA A 177 -5.74 -1.76 -11.40
C ALA A 177 -7.21 -1.30 -11.30
N ALA A 178 -7.92 -1.17 -12.43
CA ALA A 178 -9.33 -0.82 -12.45
C ALA A 178 -10.21 -1.89 -11.78
N HIS A 179 -9.96 -3.18 -12.08
CA HIS A 179 -10.67 -4.29 -11.43
C HIS A 179 -10.46 -4.30 -9.91
N THR A 180 -9.22 -4.18 -9.46
CA THR A 180 -8.89 -4.21 -8.02
C THR A 180 -9.38 -2.99 -7.26
N VAL A 181 -9.38 -1.80 -7.87
CA VAL A 181 -10.02 -0.61 -7.30
C VAL A 181 -11.53 -0.82 -7.19
N SER A 182 -12.16 -1.34 -8.24
CA SER A 182 -13.61 -1.52 -8.28
C SER A 182 -14.11 -2.43 -7.16
N GLN A 183 -13.37 -3.50 -6.84
CA GLN A 183 -13.70 -4.42 -5.74
C GLN A 183 -13.81 -3.74 -4.37
N ILE A 184 -13.09 -2.63 -4.13
CA ILE A 184 -13.16 -1.93 -2.85
C ILE A 184 -14.16 -0.78 -2.83
N LEU A 185 -14.63 -0.31 -3.99
CA LEU A 185 -15.54 0.83 -4.07
C LEU A 185 -16.91 0.52 -3.45
N ASP A 186 -17.41 -0.71 -3.63
CA ASP A 186 -18.72 -1.14 -3.13
C ASP A 186 -18.71 -1.55 -1.64
N LEU A 187 -17.53 -1.60 -1.03
CA LEU A 187 -17.42 -1.95 0.39
C LEU A 187 -17.87 -0.78 1.26
N PRO A 188 -18.55 -1.03 2.39
CA PRO A 188 -18.83 0.01 3.37
C PRO A 188 -17.52 0.57 3.92
N ASP A 189 -17.57 1.79 4.45
CA ASP A 189 -16.44 2.36 5.17
C ASP A 189 -16.07 1.49 6.37
N GLY A 190 -14.77 1.23 6.55
CA GLY A 190 -14.27 0.25 7.50
C GLY A 190 -14.26 -1.21 6.98
N GLY A 191 -14.87 -1.47 5.82
CA GLY A 191 -14.91 -2.79 5.19
C GLY A 191 -13.65 -3.18 4.43
N VAL A 192 -12.76 -2.22 4.13
CA VAL A 192 -11.52 -2.48 3.39
C VAL A 192 -10.51 -3.16 4.30
N THR A 193 -10.13 -4.39 3.95
CA THR A 193 -9.14 -5.18 4.67
C THR A 193 -7.74 -5.01 4.08
N THR A 194 -6.71 -5.46 4.81
CA THR A 194 -5.35 -5.57 4.28
C THR A 194 -5.25 -6.47 3.05
N GLY A 195 -6.12 -7.48 2.91
CA GLY A 195 -6.12 -8.37 1.74
C GLY A 195 -6.48 -7.62 0.46
N HIS A 196 -7.55 -6.81 0.52
CA HIS A 196 -7.96 -5.96 -0.60
C HIS A 196 -6.89 -4.93 -0.97
N THR A 197 -6.25 -4.29 0.02
CA THR A 197 -5.22 -3.28 -0.27
C THR A 197 -3.99 -3.90 -0.90
N GLN A 198 -3.58 -5.08 -0.44
CA GLN A 198 -2.46 -5.82 -1.03
C GLN A 198 -2.76 -6.27 -2.46
N LEU A 199 -4.02 -6.66 -2.75
CA LEU A 199 -4.44 -7.04 -4.09
C LEU A 199 -4.23 -5.91 -5.11
N PHE A 200 -4.61 -4.67 -4.77
CA PHE A 200 -4.31 -3.51 -5.62
C PHE A 200 -2.81 -3.28 -5.74
N THR A 201 -2.04 -3.30 -4.65
CA THR A 201 -0.58 -3.09 -4.74
C THR A 201 0.11 -4.13 -5.61
N ARG A 202 -0.39 -5.37 -5.65
CA ARG A 202 0.09 -6.43 -6.54
C ARG A 202 -0.17 -6.13 -8.01
N SER A 203 -1.20 -5.35 -8.34
CA SER A 203 -1.45 -4.87 -9.71
C SER A 203 -0.47 -3.77 -10.15
N ILE A 204 0.34 -3.22 -9.24
CA ILE A 204 1.34 -2.19 -9.55
C ILE A 204 2.64 -2.82 -10.03
N HIS A 205 2.59 -3.39 -11.22
CA HIS A 205 3.72 -3.98 -11.91
C HIS A 205 3.69 -3.64 -13.41
N GLY A 206 4.79 -3.97 -14.11
CA GLY A 206 4.90 -3.87 -15.57
C GLY A 206 4.44 -2.50 -16.11
N PRO A 207 3.63 -2.48 -17.19
CA PRO A 207 3.17 -1.24 -17.83
C PRO A 207 2.46 -0.26 -16.88
N PHE A 208 1.64 -0.74 -15.95
CA PHE A 208 0.92 0.15 -15.02
C PHE A 208 1.88 0.90 -14.08
N LYS A 209 2.91 0.20 -13.57
CA LYS A 209 3.95 0.81 -12.73
C LYS A 209 4.73 1.88 -13.50
N ASP A 210 5.00 1.65 -14.78
CA ASP A 210 5.69 2.61 -15.62
C ASP A 210 4.83 3.84 -15.94
N LEU A 211 3.51 3.68 -16.08
CA LEU A 211 2.57 4.78 -16.21
C LEU A 211 2.52 5.64 -14.93
N LEU A 212 2.51 5.01 -13.74
CA LEU A 212 2.62 5.75 -12.49
C LEU A 212 3.92 6.56 -12.44
N ARG A 213 5.08 5.96 -12.75
CA ARG A 213 6.36 6.68 -12.78
C ARG A 213 6.36 7.87 -13.75
N LYS A 214 5.66 7.74 -14.88
CA LYS A 214 5.46 8.81 -15.87
C LYS A 214 4.35 9.81 -15.49
N ARG A 215 3.74 9.65 -14.32
CA ARG A 215 2.65 10.48 -13.80
C ARG A 215 1.44 10.53 -14.75
N ASP A 216 1.18 9.41 -15.40
CA ASP A 216 0.04 9.26 -16.29
C ASP A 216 -1.27 9.58 -15.57
N PRO A 217 -2.16 10.40 -16.16
CA PRO A 217 -3.32 10.93 -15.45
C PRO A 217 -4.32 9.84 -15.01
N ILE A 218 -4.48 8.77 -15.79
CA ILE A 218 -5.41 7.68 -15.46
C ILE A 218 -4.79 6.78 -14.38
N ALA A 219 -3.49 6.49 -14.47
CA ALA A 219 -2.80 5.73 -13.43
C ALA A 219 -2.83 6.46 -12.08
N LEU A 220 -2.56 7.76 -12.08
CA LEU A 220 -2.68 8.62 -10.90
C LEU A 220 -4.11 8.64 -10.34
N LEU A 221 -5.11 8.72 -11.23
CA LEU A 221 -6.52 8.67 -10.83
C LEU A 221 -6.87 7.36 -10.11
N LEU A 222 -6.46 6.21 -10.64
CA LEU A 222 -6.70 4.90 -10.01
C LEU A 222 -6.04 4.79 -8.63
N LEU A 223 -4.79 5.27 -8.51
CA LEU A 223 -4.10 5.34 -7.22
C LEU A 223 -4.80 6.27 -6.24
N TYR A 224 -5.29 7.42 -6.70
CA TYR A 224 -6.06 8.36 -5.88
C TYR A 224 -7.37 7.77 -5.35
N ILE A 225 -8.15 7.09 -6.21
CA ILE A 225 -9.39 6.42 -5.80
C ILE A 225 -9.09 5.33 -4.77
N TRP A 226 -8.06 4.53 -5.02
CA TRP A 226 -7.61 3.51 -4.07
C TRP A 226 -7.23 4.13 -2.72
N TYR A 227 -6.42 5.19 -2.71
CA TYR A 227 -6.03 5.88 -1.48
C TYR A 227 -7.26 6.35 -0.70
N ARG A 228 -8.19 7.05 -1.36
CA ARG A 228 -9.42 7.56 -0.74
C ARG A 228 -10.22 6.50 -0.02
N LYS A 229 -10.35 5.32 -0.62
CA LYS A 229 -11.16 4.24 -0.06
C LYS A 229 -10.40 3.48 1.01
N ALA A 230 -9.13 3.13 0.75
CA ALA A 230 -8.31 2.37 1.67
C ALA A 230 -7.93 3.15 2.96
N SER A 231 -7.69 4.46 2.86
CA SER A 231 -7.32 5.31 3.99
C SER A 231 -8.39 5.40 5.08
N ARG A 232 -9.65 5.10 4.76
CA ARG A 232 -10.76 5.10 5.72
C ARG A 232 -10.75 3.91 6.67
N SER A 233 -10.06 2.83 6.30
CA SER A 233 -10.03 1.58 7.08
C SER A 233 -8.63 1.25 7.59
N ILE A 234 -7.58 1.80 6.97
CA ILE A 234 -6.20 1.40 7.19
C ILE A 234 -5.34 2.62 7.51
N TRP A 235 -5.01 2.80 8.81
CA TRP A 235 -4.32 3.97 9.33
C TRP A 235 -2.97 4.25 8.64
N TRP A 236 -2.19 3.20 8.33
CA TRP A 236 -0.88 3.39 7.71
C TRP A 236 -0.99 3.84 6.26
N ILE A 237 -2.10 3.55 5.59
CA ILE A 237 -2.39 4.10 4.26
C ILE A 237 -2.82 5.55 4.37
N GLU A 238 -3.64 5.87 5.38
CA GLU A 238 -4.09 7.23 5.65
C GLU A 238 -2.93 8.22 5.80
N LEU A 239 -1.88 7.86 6.56
CA LEU A 239 -0.72 8.74 6.75
C LEU A 239 -0.08 9.20 5.43
N ARG A 240 0.04 8.33 4.44
CA ARG A 240 0.54 8.70 3.10
C ARG A 240 -0.51 9.45 2.29
N ALA A 241 -1.75 8.98 2.33
CA ALA A 241 -2.86 9.56 1.59
C ALA A 241 -3.12 11.04 1.98
N ARG A 242 -2.86 11.44 3.24
CA ARG A 242 -3.00 12.83 3.71
C ARG A 242 -2.25 13.84 2.85
N VAL A 243 -1.08 13.48 2.33
CA VAL A 243 -0.26 14.35 1.48
C VAL A 243 -0.32 13.97 0.00
N GLU A 244 -0.35 12.67 -0.33
CA GLU A 244 -0.34 12.23 -1.73
C GLU A 244 -1.69 12.41 -2.43
N CYS A 245 -2.84 12.22 -1.76
CA CYS A 245 -4.15 12.48 -2.39
C CYS A 245 -4.31 13.91 -2.88
N PRO A 246 -4.11 14.95 -2.03
CA PRO A 246 -4.18 16.33 -2.49
C PRO A 246 -3.09 16.64 -3.53
N SER A 247 -1.88 16.07 -3.39
CA SER A 247 -0.81 16.23 -4.40
C SER A 247 -1.22 15.71 -5.78
N ILE A 248 -1.80 14.51 -5.84
CA ILE A 248 -2.36 13.93 -7.07
C ILE A 248 -3.44 14.85 -7.64
N CYS A 249 -4.40 15.30 -6.82
CA CYS A 249 -5.47 16.20 -7.27
C CYS A 249 -4.91 17.49 -7.87
N MET A 250 -3.95 18.12 -7.19
CA MET A 250 -3.30 19.35 -7.64
C MET A 250 -2.52 19.12 -8.94
N TYR A 251 -1.75 18.04 -9.03
CA TYR A 251 -1.01 17.69 -10.25
C TYR A 251 -1.95 17.51 -11.44
N LEU A 252 -3.02 16.73 -11.27
CA LEU A 252 -4.01 16.49 -12.32
C LEU A 252 -4.73 17.78 -12.74
N ARG A 253 -5.07 18.67 -11.81
CA ARG A 253 -5.67 19.97 -12.13
C ARG A 253 -4.70 20.91 -12.85
N LEU A 254 -3.43 20.90 -12.48
CA LEU A 254 -2.43 21.79 -13.05
C LEU A 254 -1.99 21.35 -14.45
N TYR A 255 -1.70 20.06 -14.62
CA TYR A 255 -1.08 19.53 -15.84
C TYR A 255 -2.05 18.79 -16.77
N HIS A 256 -3.26 18.44 -16.30
CA HIS A 256 -4.25 17.70 -17.06
C HIS A 256 -5.66 18.31 -16.99
N LYS A 257 -5.74 19.66 -16.90
CA LYS A 257 -7.01 20.41 -16.84
C LYS A 257 -7.98 20.10 -17.99
N GLU A 258 -7.46 19.82 -19.19
CA GLU A 258 -8.26 19.54 -20.39
C GLU A 258 -8.81 18.09 -20.41
N ASN A 259 -8.31 17.22 -19.53
CA ASN A 259 -8.81 15.85 -19.41
C ASN A 259 -10.07 15.83 -18.55
N HIS A 260 -11.19 16.29 -19.10
CA HIS A 260 -12.48 16.39 -18.40
C HIS A 260 -12.94 15.05 -17.79
N ALA A 261 -12.63 13.93 -18.43
CA ALA A 261 -12.96 12.61 -17.92
C ALA A 261 -12.25 12.32 -16.59
N VAL A 262 -10.97 12.66 -16.46
CA VAL A 262 -10.22 12.55 -15.20
C VAL A 262 -10.68 13.60 -14.19
N GLN A 263 -10.88 14.85 -14.61
CA GLN A 263 -11.31 15.93 -13.72
C GLN A 263 -12.67 15.63 -13.04
N ALA A 264 -13.56 14.89 -13.71
CA ALA A 264 -14.86 14.52 -13.15
C ALA A 264 -14.78 13.73 -11.84
N PHE A 265 -13.70 12.98 -11.60
CA PHE A 265 -13.50 12.16 -10.40
C PHE A 265 -12.86 12.94 -9.23
N LEU A 266 -12.26 14.10 -9.50
CA LEU A 266 -11.57 14.90 -8.49
C LEU A 266 -12.56 15.71 -7.66
N PRO A 267 -12.18 16.20 -6.47
CA PRO A 267 -13.09 16.99 -5.63
C PRO A 267 -13.64 18.20 -6.41
N GLY A 268 -14.97 18.39 -6.36
CA GLY A 268 -15.69 19.40 -7.16
C GLY A 268 -16.09 18.94 -8.57
N GLY A 269 -15.67 17.76 -9.01
CA GLY A 269 -16.10 17.12 -10.26
C GLY A 269 -17.43 16.37 -10.13
N ALA A 270 -18.07 16.08 -11.27
CA ALA A 270 -19.41 15.47 -11.33
C ALA A 270 -19.52 14.05 -10.72
N LEU A 271 -18.39 13.36 -10.52
CA LEU A 271 -18.30 12.01 -9.96
C LEU A 271 -17.58 11.98 -8.61
N ALA A 272 -17.21 13.13 -8.04
CA ALA A 272 -16.38 13.22 -6.83
C ALA A 272 -16.97 12.45 -5.63
N ASP A 273 -18.28 12.55 -5.47
CA ASP A 273 -19.03 12.02 -4.31
C ASP A 273 -19.64 10.64 -4.56
N ARG A 274 -19.54 10.08 -5.78
CA ARG A 274 -20.16 8.78 -6.11
C ARG A 274 -19.58 7.60 -5.34
N TRP A 275 -18.36 7.75 -4.83
CA TRP A 275 -17.66 6.73 -4.07
C TRP A 275 -17.17 7.27 -2.72
N ASN A 276 -17.87 8.30 -2.23
CA ASN A 276 -17.72 8.78 -0.87
C ASN A 276 -18.51 7.93 0.12
#